data_AF-A0A377WNZ7-F1
#
_entry.id   AF-A0A377WNZ7-F1
#
_cell.length_a   1.000
_cell.length_b   1.000
_cell.length_c   1.000
_cell.angle_alpha   90.00
_cell.angle_beta   90.00
_cell.angle_gamma   90.00
#
_symmetry.space_group_name_H-M   'P 1'
#
loop_
_entity.id
_entity.type
_entity.pdbx_description
1 polymer ?
#
loop_
_entity_poly.entity_id
_entity_poly.type
_entity_poly.pdbx_seq_one_letter_code
_entity_poly.pdbx_strand_id
1 'polypeptide(L)'
;MGLAGNLPDTVDIDAIPGFIQDVNTHGRLMLANGQHEVDFPVDQCMNFHADNLSLHENGMRITALAGDKVLYSQTYYSIGGGLYR
;
A
#
# COMPACT_ATOMS: atom_id res chain seq x y z
N MET A 1 0.20 -5.57 -1.96
CA MET A 1 -0.82 -6.51 -2.48
C MET A 1 -2.25 -6.20 -2.05
N GLY A 2 -2.51 -5.77 -0.81
CA GLY A 2 -3.88 -5.41 -0.38
C GLY A 2 -4.53 -4.31 -1.23
N LEU A 3 -3.76 -3.29 -1.65
CA LEU A 3 -4.22 -2.26 -2.58
C LEU A 3 -4.60 -2.83 -3.97
N ALA A 4 -3.97 -3.93 -4.37
CA ALA A 4 -4.32 -4.66 -5.59
C ALA A 4 -5.57 -5.53 -5.43
N GLY A 5 -6.21 -5.52 -4.25
CA GLY A 5 -7.43 -6.28 -3.94
C GLY A 5 -7.20 -7.65 -3.32
N ASN A 6 -5.95 -8.03 -3.03
CA ASN A 6 -5.65 -9.30 -2.38
C ASN A 6 -6.08 -9.29 -0.91
N LEU A 7 -6.79 -10.33 -0.48
CA LEU A 7 -7.13 -10.55 0.92
C LEU A 7 -6.00 -11.34 1.61
N PRO A 8 -5.73 -11.09 2.90
CA PRO A 8 -4.68 -11.81 3.64
C PRO A 8 -4.85 -13.34 3.59
N ASP A 9 -6.09 -13.81 3.61
CA ASP A 9 -6.42 -15.24 3.68
C ASP A 9 -6.29 -15.95 2.33
N THR A 10 -6.24 -15.21 1.22
CA THR A 10 -6.26 -15.76 -0.14
C THR A 10 -5.12 -15.25 -1.01
N VAL A 11 -4.14 -14.57 -0.43
CA VAL A 11 -3.00 -14.05 -1.18
C VAL A 11 -2.11 -15.19 -1.63
N ASP A 12 -1.76 -15.20 -2.92
CA ASP A 12 -0.75 -16.11 -3.44
C ASP A 12 0.64 -15.63 -2.99
N ILE A 13 1.18 -16.31 -1.98
CA ILE A 13 2.47 -15.96 -1.36
C ILE A 13 3.61 -16.13 -2.36
N ASP A 14 3.51 -17.11 -3.26
CA ASP A 14 4.54 -17.41 -4.25
C ASP A 14 4.62 -16.33 -5.33
N ALA A 15 3.51 -15.61 -5.57
CA ALA A 15 3.46 -14.48 -6.50
C ALA A 15 4.03 -13.17 -5.92
N ILE A 16 4.32 -13.10 -4.61
CA ILE A 16 4.79 -11.87 -3.95
C ILE A 16 6.08 -11.31 -4.53
N PRO A 17 7.15 -12.10 -4.71
CA PRO A 17 8.41 -11.57 -5.22
C PRO A 17 8.27 -11.01 -6.64
N GLY A 18 7.57 -11.71 -7.52
CA GLY A 18 7.35 -11.29 -8.91
C GLY A 18 6.52 -10.01 -8.99
N PHE A 19 5.45 -9.92 -8.20
CA PHE A 19 4.62 -8.72 -8.13
C PHE A 19 5.41 -7.49 -7.66
N ILE A 20 6.22 -7.64 -6.59
CA ILE A 20 7.04 -6.53 -6.08
C ILE A 20 8.07 -6.11 -7.14
N GLN A 21 8.69 -7.07 -7.82
CA GLN A 21 9.64 -6.80 -8.89
C GLN A 21 8.98 -6.03 -10.04
N ASP A 22 7.79 -6.42 -10.47
CA ASP A 22 7.07 -5.75 -11.55
C ASP A 22 6.70 -4.31 -11.18
N VAL A 23 6.21 -4.07 -9.96
CA VAL A 23 5.90 -2.73 -9.48
C VAL A 23 7.17 -1.87 -9.42
N ASN A 24 8.27 -2.42 -8.91
CA ASN A 24 9.56 -1.71 -8.84
C ASN A 24 10.13 -1.40 -10.24
N THR A 25 9.93 -2.30 -11.21
CA THR A 25 10.49 -2.16 -12.55
C THR A 25 9.70 -1.18 -13.40
N HIS A 26 8.36 -1.25 -13.34
CA HIS A 26 7.49 -0.46 -14.19
C HIS A 26 6.99 0.82 -13.52
N GLY A 27 7.08 0.92 -12.19
CA GLY A 27 6.55 2.04 -11.42
C GLY A 27 5.03 2.16 -11.55
N ARG A 28 4.32 1.04 -11.67
CA ARG A 28 2.86 0.99 -11.81
C ARG A 28 2.26 -0.02 -10.85
N LEU A 29 1.05 0.25 -10.39
CA LEU A 29 0.31 -0.62 -9.49
C LEU A 29 -1.07 -0.91 -10.04
N MET A 30 -1.39 -2.20 -10.14
CA MET A 30 -2.72 -2.67 -10.44
C MET A 30 -3.59 -2.62 -9.17
N LEU A 31 -4.72 -1.94 -9.23
CA LEU A 31 -5.72 -1.78 -8.16
C LEU A 31 -6.97 -2.61 -8.46
N ALA A 32 -7.76 -2.88 -7.41
CA ALA A 32 -9.08 -3.51 -7.50
C ALA A 32 -9.08 -4.82 -8.35
N ASN A 33 -8.23 -5.78 -7.99
CA ASN A 33 -8.05 -7.06 -8.71
C ASN A 33 -7.64 -6.89 -10.18
N GLY A 34 -6.80 -5.90 -10.47
CA GLY A 34 -6.29 -5.65 -11.82
C GLY A 34 -7.24 -4.89 -12.72
N GLN A 35 -8.29 -4.27 -12.19
CA GLN A 35 -9.23 -3.49 -12.99
C GLN A 35 -8.75 -2.07 -13.30
N HIS A 36 -7.81 -1.54 -12.52
CA HIS A 36 -7.31 -0.19 -12.73
C HIS A 36 -5.80 -0.11 -12.54
N GLU A 37 -5.08 0.41 -13.52
CA GLU A 37 -3.65 0.69 -13.41
C GLU A 37 -3.44 2.14 -12.99
N VAL A 38 -2.57 2.36 -12.00
CA VAL A 38 -2.14 3.70 -11.60
C VAL A 38 -0.62 3.80 -11.62
N ASP A 39 -0.11 5.00 -11.89
CA ASP A 39 1.29 5.31 -11.67
C ASP A 39 1.62 5.17 -10.18
N PHE A 40 2.64 4.37 -9.88
CA PHE A 40 3.11 4.07 -8.54
C PHE A 40 4.65 4.02 -8.50
N PRO A 41 5.32 5.18 -8.68
CA PRO A 41 6.76 5.27 -8.45
C PRO A 41 7.07 4.98 -6.98
N VAL A 42 7.71 3.85 -6.72
CA VAL A 42 7.89 3.31 -5.36
C VAL A 42 8.67 4.26 -4.45
N ASP A 43 9.65 4.97 -5.02
CA ASP A 43 10.46 5.99 -4.35
C ASP A 43 9.65 7.19 -3.83
N GLN A 44 8.51 7.50 -4.44
CA GLN A 44 7.65 8.63 -4.06
C GLN A 44 6.39 8.18 -3.33
N CYS A 45 5.87 6.99 -3.68
CA CYS A 45 4.62 6.47 -3.15
C CYS A 45 4.81 5.63 -1.87
N MET A 46 6.00 5.08 -1.64
CA MET A 46 6.31 4.27 -0.45
C MET A 46 7.32 5.00 0.44
N ASN A 47 6.83 6.00 1.17
CA ASN A 47 7.63 6.78 2.12
C ASN A 47 7.72 6.06 3.46
N PHE A 48 8.87 5.45 3.74
CA PHE A 48 9.17 4.89 5.05
C PHE A 48 9.68 5.99 5.98
N HIS A 49 8.82 6.39 6.93
CA HIS A 49 9.24 7.27 8.01
C HIS A 49 9.88 6.41 9.10
N ALA A 50 11.17 6.64 9.38
CA ALA A 50 11.88 6.02 10.51
C ALA A 50 11.45 6.62 11.87
N ASP A 51 10.69 7.71 11.84
CA ASP A 51 10.20 8.39 13.02
C ASP A 51 8.90 7.71 13.51
N ASN A 52 8.92 7.24 14.75
CA ASN A 52 7.76 6.63 15.39
C ASN A 52 6.60 7.64 15.46
N LEU A 53 5.43 7.28 14.92
CA LEU A 53 4.21 8.02 15.19
C LEU A 53 3.88 7.94 16.69
N SER A 54 3.56 9.08 17.29
CA SER A 54 3.43 9.33 18.73
C SER A 54 2.44 8.43 19.50
N LEU A 55 1.66 7.61 18.81
CA LEU A 55 0.57 6.78 19.35
C LEU A 55 0.84 5.27 19.27
N HIS A 56 1.61 4.79 18.29
CA HIS A 56 1.95 3.38 18.13
C HIS A 56 3.09 3.23 17.11
N GLU A 57 3.98 2.25 17.33
CA GLU A 57 5.19 2.02 16.51
C GLU A 57 4.88 1.69 15.03
N ASN A 58 3.67 1.21 14.71
CA ASN A 58 3.30 0.72 13.37
C ASN A 58 2.05 1.42 12.80
N GLY A 59 2.19 2.69 12.43
CA GLY A 59 1.15 3.44 11.70
C GLY A 59 1.41 3.47 10.19
N MET A 60 0.38 3.25 9.37
CA MET A 60 0.44 3.38 7.92
C MET A 60 -0.64 4.34 7.45
N ARG A 61 -0.30 5.30 6.59
CA ARG A 61 -1.28 6.17 5.93
C ARG A 61 -1.39 5.83 4.46
N ILE A 62 -2.62 5.69 3.99
CA ILE A 62 -2.93 5.54 2.57
C ILE A 62 -3.64 6.82 2.11
N THR A 63 -3.13 7.42 1.04
CA THR A 63 -3.68 8.64 0.45
C THR A 63 -3.99 8.38 -1.03
N ALA A 64 -5.22 8.64 -1.44
CA ALA A 64 -5.63 8.63 -2.84
C ALA A 64 -5.61 10.04 -3.41
N LEU A 65 -4.95 10.20 -4.56
CA LEU A 65 -4.72 11.48 -5.23
C LEU A 65 -5.33 11.41 -6.64
N ALA A 66 -5.87 12.54 -7.12
CA ALA A 66 -6.18 12.76 -8.53
C ALA A 66 -5.40 13.99 -9.01
N GLY A 67 -4.26 13.75 -9.65
CA GLY A 67 -3.22 14.77 -9.83
C GLY A 67 -2.73 15.25 -8.46
N ASP A 68 -2.68 16.56 -8.24
CA ASP A 68 -2.25 17.16 -6.97
C ASP A 68 -3.35 17.20 -5.89
N LYS A 69 -4.58 16.78 -6.22
CA LYS A 69 -5.71 16.85 -5.29
C LYS A 69 -5.85 15.56 -4.49
N VAL A 70 -5.83 15.68 -3.16
CA VAL A 70 -6.19 14.59 -2.25
C VAL A 70 -7.70 14.33 -2.35
N LEU A 71 -8.07 13.13 -2.77
CA LEU A 71 -9.46 12.66 -2.78
C LEU A 71 -9.82 11.96 -1.46
N TYR A 72 -8.87 11.25 -0.88
CA TYR A 72 -9.07 10.48 0.35
C TYR A 72 -7.74 10.29 1.07
N SER A 73 -7.75 10.29 2.40
CA SER A 73 -6.60 9.91 3.21
C SER A 73 -7.08 9.21 4.46
N GLN A 74 -6.51 8.05 4.76
CA GLN A 74 -6.83 7.28 5.95
C GLN A 74 -5.56 6.77 6.60
N THR A 75 -5.48 6.92 7.91
CA THR A 75 -4.36 6.41 8.71
C THR A 75 -4.83 5.18 9.49
N TYR A 76 -4.11 4.08 9.33
CA TYR A 76 -4.34 2.81 10.00
C TYR A 76 -3.24 2.60 11.03
N TYR A 77 -3.61 2.16 12.23
CA TYR A 77 -2.64 1.77 13.25
C TYR A 77 -2.71 0.26 13.48
N SER A 78 -1.58 -0.42 13.34
CA SER A 78 -1.44 -1.83 13.72
C SER A 78 -1.18 -1.92 15.23
N ILE A 79 -2.20 -2.33 15.97
CA ILE A 79 -2.18 -2.42 17.44
C ILE A 79 -1.85 -3.85 17.94
N GLY A 80 -1.43 -4.74 17.04
CA GLY A 80 -1.07 -6.14 17.35
C GLY A 80 -2.25 -7.12 17.20
N GLY A 81 -1.97 -8.33 16.71
CA GLY A 81 -2.97 -9.40 16.56
C GLY A 81 -3.80 -9.38 15.27
N GLY A 82 -3.42 -8.61 14.25
CA GLY A 82 -4.13 -8.55 12.96
C GLY A 82 -5.33 -7.58 12.91
N LEU A 83 -5.50 -6.76 13.95
CA LEU A 83 -6.56 -5.74 14.05
C LEU A 83 -6.03 -4.36 13.64
N TYR A 84 -6.80 -3.64 12.84
CA TYR A 84 -6.52 -2.27 12.38
C TYR A 84 -7.58 -1.31 12.94
N ARG A 85 -7.17 -0.14 13.42
CA ARG A 85 -8.06 1.00 13.74
C ARG A 85 -7.74 2.18 12.86
#